data_AF-A0A4Y9XYY0-F1
#
_entry.id   AF-A0A4Y9XYY0-F1
#
_cell.length_a   1.000
_cell.length_b   1.000
_cell.length_c   1.000
_cell.angle_alpha   90.00
_cell.angle_beta   90.00
_cell.angle_gamma   90.00
#
_symmetry.space_group_name_H-M   'P 1'
#
loop_
_entity.id
_entity.type
_entity.pdbx_description
1 polymer ?
#
loop_
_entity_poly.entity_id
_entity_poly.type
_entity_poly.pdbx_seq_one_letter_code
_entity_poly.pdbx_strand_id
1 'polypeptide(L)'
;MDIERQTGTAPHRYEHELESFFWVLLDFLKHFDPEDAVFHDDPLTGSWDHEDRAVWKVQFLLDSTASLRVRTHVHDDFLSVFDEWVPKLRTIFLSAFRARTDHPSETLLRQLLEDATHAGDDQAQLDLSTKLECRIKKRKEILSYKTFMHALKAPLDVPE
;
A
#
# COMPACT_ATOMS: atom_id res chain seq x y z
N MET A 1 1.90 -23.38 3.53
CA MET A 1 1.02 -23.33 4.73
C MET A 1 0.77 -21.86 5.05
N ASP A 2 -0.47 -21.39 5.01
CA ASP A 2 -0.78 -19.96 5.09
C ASP A 2 -0.97 -19.59 6.57
N ILE A 3 0.05 -18.98 7.18
CA ILE A 3 0.11 -18.64 8.62
C ILE A 3 -1.11 -17.79 9.03
N GLU A 4 -1.68 -17.01 8.12
CA GLU A 4 -2.86 -16.17 8.39
C GLU A 4 -4.20 -16.92 8.32
N ARG A 5 -4.25 -18.17 7.80
CA ARG A 5 -5.49 -18.96 7.70
C ARG A 5 -5.79 -19.82 8.93
N GLN A 6 -4.86 -19.98 9.86
CA GLN A 6 -5.03 -20.90 11.00
C GLN A 6 -5.92 -20.35 12.12
N THR A 7 -6.35 -19.08 12.07
CA THR A 7 -7.10 -18.43 13.17
C THR A 7 -8.63 -18.45 13.00
N GLY A 8 -9.17 -19.09 11.95
CA GLY A 8 -10.63 -19.24 11.74
C GLY A 8 -11.40 -17.94 11.52
N THR A 9 -10.73 -16.80 11.56
CA THR A 9 -11.25 -15.47 11.26
C THR A 9 -10.57 -15.04 9.97
N ALA A 10 -11.34 -14.70 8.92
CA ALA A 10 -10.74 -14.11 7.73
C ALA A 10 -9.93 -12.90 8.20
N PRO A 11 -8.60 -12.85 8.00
CA PRO A 11 -7.81 -11.74 8.50
C PRO A 11 -8.36 -10.47 7.87
N HIS A 12 -8.98 -9.61 8.67
CA HIS A 12 -9.47 -8.32 8.20
C HIS A 12 -8.27 -7.60 7.57
N ARG A 13 -8.29 -7.49 6.25
CA ARG A 13 -7.19 -6.99 5.44
C ARG A 13 -7.19 -5.46 5.47
N TYR A 14 -7.19 -4.86 6.66
CA TYR A 14 -7.19 -3.41 6.87
C TYR A 14 -6.12 -2.71 6.02
N GLU A 15 -4.96 -3.33 5.84
CA GLU A 15 -3.91 -2.82 4.94
C GLU A 15 -4.38 -2.61 3.50
N HIS A 16 -5.12 -3.58 2.95
CA HIS A 16 -5.65 -3.50 1.59
C HIS A 16 -6.76 -2.46 1.48
N GLU A 17 -7.53 -2.25 2.54
CA GLU A 17 -8.56 -1.20 2.60
C GLU A 17 -7.91 0.19 2.64
N LEU A 18 -6.89 0.38 3.47
CA LEU A 18 -6.11 1.63 3.53
C LEU A 18 -5.40 1.93 2.21
N GLU A 19 -4.81 0.91 1.60
CA GLU A 19 -4.20 1.02 0.28
C GLU A 19 -5.25 1.40 -0.78
N SER A 20 -6.39 0.73 -0.78
CA SER A 20 -7.48 1.02 -1.72
C SER A 20 -7.98 2.45 -1.56
N PHE A 21 -8.19 2.91 -0.32
CA PHE A 21 -8.55 4.30 -0.04
C PHE A 21 -7.53 5.28 -0.61
N PHE A 22 -6.23 5.04 -0.40
CA PHE A 22 -5.19 5.93 -0.92
C PHE A 22 -5.22 6.05 -2.45
N TRP A 23 -5.40 4.93 -3.14
CA TRP A 23 -5.50 4.94 -4.60
C TRP A 23 -6.79 5.59 -5.10
N VAL A 24 -7.92 5.39 -4.42
CA VAL A 24 -9.18 6.08 -4.73
C VAL A 24 -9.08 7.58 -4.47
N LEU A 25 -8.39 8.01 -3.40
CA LEU A 25 -8.11 9.41 -3.13
C LEU A 25 -7.32 10.04 -4.28
N LEU A 26 -6.25 9.38 -4.74
CA LEU A 26 -5.47 9.87 -5.88
C LEU A 26 -6.29 9.95 -7.16
N ASP A 27 -7.15 8.95 -7.39
CA ASP A 27 -8.04 8.90 -8.55
C ASP A 27 -9.09 10.02 -8.51
N PHE A 28 -9.65 10.30 -7.33
CA PHE A 28 -10.54 11.43 -7.14
C PHE A 28 -9.82 12.76 -7.40
N LEU A 29 -8.68 12.98 -6.75
CA LEU A 29 -7.94 14.24 -6.84
C LEU A 29 -7.50 14.58 -8.26
N LYS A 30 -7.21 13.58 -9.10
CA LYS A 30 -6.71 13.78 -10.46
C LYS A 30 -7.81 13.92 -11.53
N HIS A 31 -9.04 13.49 -11.23
CA HIS A 31 -10.13 13.41 -12.22
C HIS A 31 -11.33 14.28 -11.91
N PHE A 32 -11.63 14.50 -10.63
CA PHE A 32 -12.87 15.13 -10.23
C PHE A 32 -12.80 16.64 -10.45
N ASP A 33 -13.76 17.13 -11.22
CA ASP A 33 -13.98 18.54 -11.47
C ASP A 33 -15.18 19.02 -10.64
N PRO A 34 -14.95 19.90 -9.66
CA PRO A 34 -16.02 20.38 -8.78
C PRO A 34 -16.95 21.39 -9.46
N GLU A 35 -16.55 22.05 -10.56
CA GLU A 35 -17.38 23.05 -11.23
C GLU A 35 -18.57 22.39 -11.94
N ASP A 36 -18.29 21.30 -12.65
CA ASP A 36 -19.29 20.54 -13.42
C ASP A 36 -19.76 19.26 -12.69
N ALA A 37 -19.15 18.92 -11.54
CA ALA A 37 -19.41 17.71 -10.77
C ALA A 37 -19.22 16.41 -11.59
N VAL A 38 -18.21 16.38 -12.46
CA VAL A 38 -17.89 15.26 -13.35
C VAL A 38 -16.50 14.69 -13.07
N PHE A 39 -16.27 13.46 -13.52
CA PHE A 39 -14.94 12.86 -13.57
C PHE A 39 -14.45 12.88 -15.01
N HIS A 40 -13.33 13.55 -15.24
CA HIS A 40 -12.66 13.53 -16.55
C HIS A 40 -11.89 12.24 -16.76
N ASP A 41 -11.62 11.91 -18.03
CA ASP A 41 -10.72 10.81 -18.38
C ASP A 41 -9.34 11.03 -17.79
N ASP A 42 -8.63 9.92 -17.52
CA ASP A 42 -7.32 9.96 -16.89
C ASP A 42 -6.30 10.72 -17.73
N PRO A 43 -5.80 11.86 -17.23
CA PRO A 43 -4.94 12.73 -18.02
C PRO A 43 -3.50 12.23 -18.11
N LEU A 44 -3.14 11.21 -17.32
CA LEU A 44 -1.78 10.66 -17.25
C LEU A 44 -1.66 9.30 -17.93
N THR A 45 -2.73 8.52 -17.91
CA THR A 45 -2.74 7.14 -18.38
C THR A 45 -4.12 6.87 -18.94
N GLY A 46 -4.30 6.78 -20.27
CA GLY A 46 -5.62 6.53 -20.91
C GLY A 46 -6.34 5.24 -20.45
N SER A 47 -7.19 4.62 -21.28
CA SER A 47 -7.91 3.39 -20.85
C SER A 47 -6.92 2.24 -20.56
N TRP A 48 -6.72 1.87 -19.28
CA TRP A 48 -5.70 0.88 -18.87
C TRP A 48 -6.32 -0.43 -18.34
N ASP A 49 -5.71 -1.53 -18.79
CA ASP A 49 -5.90 -2.89 -18.27
C ASP A 49 -5.25 -3.05 -16.87
N HIS A 50 -5.44 -4.20 -16.22
CA HIS A 50 -5.04 -4.42 -14.83
C HIS A 50 -3.51 -4.40 -14.57
N GLU A 51 -2.69 -4.90 -15.49
CA GLU A 51 -1.22 -5.05 -15.33
C GLU A 51 -0.51 -3.68 -15.30
N ASP A 52 -0.97 -2.85 -16.20
CA ASP A 52 -0.66 -1.44 -16.39
C ASP A 52 -0.84 -0.64 -15.08
N ARG A 53 -1.95 -0.83 -14.38
CA ARG A 53 -2.20 -0.17 -13.08
C ARG A 53 -1.18 -0.55 -12.00
N ALA A 54 -0.72 -1.79 -11.97
CA ALA A 54 0.25 -2.24 -10.97
C ALA A 54 1.62 -1.57 -11.18
N VAL A 55 2.06 -1.48 -12.44
CA VAL A 55 3.30 -0.78 -12.83
C VAL A 55 3.23 0.69 -12.44
N TRP A 56 2.13 1.36 -12.75
CA TRP A 56 1.96 2.78 -12.42
C TRP A 56 2.01 3.02 -10.91
N LYS A 57 1.35 2.19 -10.10
CA LYS A 57 1.41 2.33 -8.63
C LYS A 57 2.84 2.24 -8.09
N VAL A 58 3.62 1.29 -8.60
CA VAL A 58 5.03 1.14 -8.23
C VAL A 58 5.84 2.36 -8.66
N GLN A 59 5.65 2.84 -9.90
CA GLN A 59 6.31 4.06 -10.39
C GLN A 59 5.94 5.27 -9.54
N PHE A 60 4.67 5.46 -9.22
CA PHE A 60 4.20 6.55 -8.36
C PHE A 60 4.89 6.51 -6.99
N LEU A 61 5.01 5.34 -6.36
CA LEU A 61 5.69 5.19 -5.07
C LEU A 61 7.20 5.48 -5.15
N LEU A 62 7.86 5.07 -6.24
CA LEU A 62 9.32 5.15 -6.37
C LEU A 62 9.82 6.48 -6.97
N ASP A 63 9.07 7.10 -7.88
CA ASP A 63 9.46 8.31 -8.61
C ASP A 63 8.70 9.54 -8.11
N SER A 64 9.43 10.50 -7.53
CA SER A 64 8.85 11.78 -7.08
C SER A 64 8.28 12.59 -8.24
N THR A 65 8.80 12.43 -9.45
CA THR A 65 8.32 13.13 -10.65
C THR A 65 6.90 12.69 -11.00
N ALA A 66 6.59 11.40 -10.88
CA ALA A 66 5.23 10.88 -11.06
C ALA A 66 4.24 11.53 -10.07
N SER A 67 4.64 11.73 -8.81
CA SER A 67 3.80 12.44 -7.82
C SER A 67 3.59 13.90 -8.19
N LEU A 68 4.62 14.60 -8.68
CA LEU A 68 4.50 15.99 -9.13
C LEU A 68 3.59 16.11 -10.36
N ARG A 69 3.64 15.14 -11.27
CA ARG A 69 2.73 15.09 -12.43
C ARG A 69 1.27 14.93 -12.02
N VAL A 70 0.96 14.11 -11.03
CA VAL A 70 -0.42 14.05 -10.50
C VAL A 70 -0.85 15.41 -9.97
N ARG A 71 0.02 16.09 -9.20
CA ARG A 71 -0.27 17.41 -8.62
C ARG A 71 -0.70 18.43 -9.67
N THR A 72 -0.13 18.43 -10.88
CA THR A 72 -0.49 19.41 -11.93
C THR A 72 -1.89 19.24 -12.50
N HIS A 73 -2.57 18.14 -12.17
CA HIS A 73 -3.92 17.82 -12.63
C HIS A 73 -4.96 17.94 -11.50
N VAL A 74 -4.52 18.28 -10.28
CA VAL A 74 -5.42 18.45 -9.15
C VAL A 74 -6.05 19.84 -9.23
N HIS A 75 -7.37 19.89 -9.13
CA HIS A 75 -8.11 21.14 -9.06
C HIS A 75 -7.67 21.97 -7.83
N ASP A 76 -7.65 23.30 -7.97
CA ASP A 76 -7.12 24.23 -6.96
C ASP A 76 -7.78 24.03 -5.58
N ASP A 77 -9.10 23.78 -5.55
CA ASP A 77 -9.87 23.50 -4.33
C ASP A 77 -9.35 22.28 -3.53
N PHE A 78 -8.71 21.32 -4.20
CA PHE A 78 -8.19 20.11 -3.58
C PHE A 78 -6.67 20.09 -3.43
N LEU A 79 -5.95 21.13 -3.87
CA LEU A 79 -4.49 21.20 -3.72
C LEU A 79 -4.04 21.11 -2.27
N SER A 80 -4.81 21.70 -1.35
CA SER A 80 -4.52 21.62 0.10
C SER A 80 -4.55 20.17 0.60
N VAL A 81 -5.53 19.38 0.18
CA VAL A 81 -5.65 17.95 0.51
C VAL A 81 -4.50 17.17 -0.12
N PHE A 82 -4.18 17.43 -1.39
CA PHE A 82 -3.07 16.78 -2.07
C PHE A 82 -1.75 17.05 -1.34
N ASP A 83 -1.41 18.33 -1.15
CA ASP A 83 -0.13 18.74 -0.57
C ASP A 83 0.03 18.29 0.88
N GLU A 84 -1.06 18.18 1.63
CA GLU A 84 -1.00 17.74 3.03
C GLU A 84 -1.00 16.22 3.20
N TRP A 85 -1.82 15.49 2.45
CA TRP A 85 -2.08 14.06 2.68
C TRP A 85 -1.19 13.17 1.81
N VAL A 86 -1.10 13.46 0.51
CA VAL A 86 -0.49 12.56 -0.47
C VAL A 86 1.00 12.29 -0.17
N PRO A 87 1.86 13.29 0.12
CA PRO A 87 3.27 13.03 0.42
C PRO A 87 3.49 12.13 1.64
N LYS A 88 2.67 12.30 2.68
CA LYS A 88 2.78 11.53 3.93
C LYS A 88 2.31 10.10 3.72
N LEU A 89 1.15 9.92 3.08
CA LEU A 89 0.63 8.60 2.75
C LEU A 89 1.58 7.85 1.80
N ARG A 90 2.06 8.52 0.74
CA ARG A 90 3.05 7.97 -0.19
C ARG A 90 4.29 7.47 0.53
N THR A 91 4.78 8.21 1.53
CA THR A 91 5.95 7.79 2.34
C THR A 91 5.66 6.52 3.15
N ILE A 92 4.47 6.39 3.73
CA ILE A 92 4.04 5.18 4.46
C ILE A 92 3.97 3.98 3.50
N PHE A 93 3.27 4.12 2.38
CA PHE A 93 3.13 3.04 1.39
C PHE A 93 4.48 2.65 0.77
N LEU A 94 5.35 3.60 0.47
CA LEU A 94 6.71 3.32 0.00
C LEU A 94 7.52 2.53 1.05
N SER A 95 7.40 2.91 2.32
CA SER A 95 8.10 2.22 3.41
C SER A 95 7.57 0.80 3.62
N ALA A 96 6.25 0.60 3.54
CA ALA A 96 5.63 -0.71 3.62
C ALA A 96 5.98 -1.60 2.42
N PHE A 97 6.01 -1.02 1.22
CA PHE A 97 6.46 -1.67 0.00
C PHE A 97 7.89 -2.17 0.14
N ARG A 98 8.83 -1.30 0.54
CA ARG A 98 10.25 -1.68 0.79
C ARG A 98 10.37 -2.77 1.84
N ALA A 99 9.63 -2.69 2.96
CA ALA A 99 9.64 -3.74 3.98
C ALA A 99 9.23 -5.12 3.42
N ARG A 100 8.34 -5.16 2.42
CA ARG A 100 7.95 -6.39 1.70
C ARG A 100 9.00 -6.85 0.69
N THR A 101 9.59 -5.92 -0.07
CA THR A 101 10.40 -6.23 -1.26
C THR A 101 11.91 -6.25 -1.04
N ASP A 102 12.43 -5.58 -0.01
CA ASP A 102 13.87 -5.51 0.26
C ASP A 102 14.44 -6.90 0.53
N HIS A 103 15.67 -7.17 0.08
CA HIS A 103 16.26 -8.50 0.20
C HIS A 103 16.57 -8.89 1.67
N PRO A 104 16.29 -10.13 2.11
CA PRO A 104 15.45 -11.13 1.41
C PRO A 104 13.97 -10.72 1.44
N SER A 105 13.30 -10.72 0.28
CA SER A 105 11.90 -10.31 0.17
C SER A 105 10.95 -11.30 0.84
N GLU A 106 9.73 -10.87 1.20
CA GLU A 106 8.71 -11.78 1.74
C GLU A 106 8.41 -12.94 0.78
N THR A 107 8.36 -12.67 -0.54
CA THR A 107 8.17 -13.71 -1.56
C THR A 107 9.31 -14.72 -1.56
N LEU A 108 10.56 -14.26 -1.48
CA LEU A 108 11.71 -15.16 -1.41
C LEU A 108 11.68 -16.00 -0.12
N LEU A 109 11.38 -15.39 1.03
CA LEU A 109 11.28 -16.11 2.30
C LEU A 109 10.17 -17.18 2.26
N ARG A 110 9.03 -16.90 1.62
CA ARG A 110 7.96 -17.88 1.42
C ARG A 110 8.40 -19.04 0.54
N GLN A 111 9.06 -18.76 -0.58
CA GLN A 111 9.60 -19.80 -1.45
C GLN A 111 10.60 -20.68 -0.70
N LEU A 112 11.57 -20.08 0.01
CA LEU A 112 12.54 -20.82 0.79
C LEU A 112 11.90 -21.66 1.90
N LEU A 113 10.84 -21.15 2.54
CA LEU A 113 10.09 -21.89 3.56
C LEU A 113 9.38 -23.10 2.96
N GLU A 114 8.78 -22.94 1.78
CA GLU A 114 8.17 -24.06 1.03
C GLU A 114 9.23 -25.11 0.68
N ASP A 115 10.39 -24.69 0.19
CA ASP A 115 11.50 -25.60 -0.16
C ASP A 115 11.99 -26.37 1.09
N ALA A 116 12.18 -25.68 2.22
CA ALA A 116 12.57 -26.29 3.50
C ALA A 116 11.52 -27.28 4.03
N THR A 117 10.23 -26.97 3.82
CA THR A 117 9.12 -27.86 4.18
C THR A 117 9.15 -29.15 3.35
N HIS A 118 9.37 -29.03 2.03
CA HIS A 118 9.49 -30.20 1.15
C HIS A 118 10.72 -31.05 1.45
N ALA A 119 11.81 -30.43 1.90
CA ALA A 119 13.04 -31.11 2.29
C ALA A 119 12.97 -31.77 3.67
N GLY A 120 11.94 -31.46 4.49
CA GLY A 120 11.85 -31.95 5.87
C GLY A 120 12.91 -31.34 6.80
N ASP A 121 13.41 -30.14 6.49
CA ASP A 121 14.39 -29.43 7.32
C ASP A 121 13.68 -28.56 8.37
N ASP A 122 13.43 -29.13 9.54
CA ASP A 122 12.70 -28.47 10.63
C ASP A 122 13.40 -27.23 11.16
N GLN A 123 14.74 -27.21 11.17
CA GLN A 123 15.50 -26.05 11.65
C GLN A 123 15.40 -24.89 10.66
N ALA A 124 15.57 -25.16 9.37
CA ALA A 124 15.40 -24.13 8.34
C ALA A 124 13.96 -23.59 8.31
N GLN A 125 12.96 -24.46 8.49
CA GLN A 125 11.56 -24.04 8.59
C GLN A 125 11.33 -23.05 9.74
N LEU A 126 11.85 -23.33 10.93
CA LEU A 126 11.72 -22.45 12.10
C LEU A 126 12.43 -21.10 11.89
N ASP A 127 13.63 -21.12 11.32
CA ASP A 127 14.40 -19.90 11.08
C ASP A 127 13.72 -19.02 10.01
N LEU A 128 13.19 -19.63 8.94
CA LEU A 128 12.52 -18.92 7.85
C LEU A 128 11.15 -18.39 8.27
N SER A 129 10.38 -19.15 9.04
CA SER A 129 9.08 -18.71 9.58
C SER A 129 9.26 -17.51 10.50
N THR A 130 10.22 -17.56 11.42
CA THR A 130 10.55 -16.44 12.32
C THR A 130 10.95 -15.18 11.55
N LYS A 131 11.79 -15.31 10.51
CA LYS A 131 12.19 -14.19 9.65
C LYS A 131 10.99 -13.60 8.90
N LEU A 132 10.13 -14.45 8.36
CA LEU A 132 8.93 -14.03 7.64
C LEU A 132 7.94 -13.30 8.57
N GLU A 133 7.69 -13.84 9.77
CA GLU A 133 6.84 -13.22 10.79
C GLU A 133 7.35 -11.84 11.22
N CYS A 134 8.66 -11.73 11.49
CA CYS A 134 9.27 -10.45 11.85
C CYS A 134 9.08 -9.39 10.74
N ARG A 135 9.21 -9.78 9.47
CA ARG A 135 8.95 -8.88 8.34
C ARG A 135 7.49 -8.47 8.22
N ILE A 136 6.56 -9.43 8.29
CA ILE A 136 5.13 -9.15 8.25
C ILE A 136 4.75 -8.21 9.38
N LYS A 137 5.27 -8.44 10.59
CA LYS A 137 5.04 -7.57 11.76
C LYS A 137 5.55 -6.15 11.50
N LYS A 138 6.80 -6.01 11.05
CA LYS A 138 7.39 -4.70 10.71
C LYS A 138 6.55 -3.96 9.66
N ARG A 139 6.08 -4.64 8.63
CA ARG A 139 5.21 -4.05 7.60
C ARG A 139 3.87 -3.59 8.18
N LYS A 140 3.23 -4.40 9.03
CA LYS A 140 1.98 -4.06 9.73
C LYS A 140 2.15 -2.89 10.71
N GLU A 141 3.33 -2.73 11.31
CA GLU A 141 3.65 -1.56 12.15
C GLU A 141 3.79 -0.28 11.32
N ILE A 142 4.40 -0.38 10.12
CA ILE A 142 4.52 0.76 9.19
C ILE A 142 3.15 1.18 8.67
N LEU A 143 2.37 0.23 8.13
CA LEU A 143 1.06 0.45 7.55
C LEU A 143 -0.03 -0.13 8.46
N SER A 144 -0.43 0.70 9.43
CA SER A 144 -1.52 0.44 10.37
C SER A 144 -2.56 1.56 10.26
N TYR A 145 -3.78 1.31 10.73
CA TYR A 145 -4.81 2.35 10.84
C TYR A 145 -4.28 3.56 11.63
N LYS A 146 -3.55 3.30 12.74
CA LYS A 146 -2.97 4.36 13.57
C LYS A 146 -1.97 5.22 12.82
N THR A 147 -1.02 4.61 12.11
CA THR A 147 -0.02 5.37 11.34
C THR A 147 -0.66 6.12 10.17
N PHE A 148 -1.68 5.53 9.54
CA PHE A 148 -2.46 6.15 8.48
C PHE A 148 -3.22 7.39 8.96
N MET A 149 -4.03 7.26 10.02
CA MET A 149 -4.81 8.38 10.57
C MET A 149 -3.91 9.49 11.12
N HIS A 150 -2.78 9.13 11.74
CA HIS A 150 -1.80 10.11 12.19
C HIS A 150 -1.19 10.90 11.02
N ALA A 151 -0.94 10.28 9.87
CA ALA A 151 -0.49 10.99 8.67
C ALA A 151 -1.54 12.00 8.19
N LEU A 152 -2.82 11.66 8.30
CA LEU A 152 -3.94 12.54 7.98
C LEU A 152 -4.23 13.61 9.04
N LYS A 153 -3.58 13.54 10.21
CA LYS A 153 -3.96 14.31 11.43
C LYS A 153 -5.43 14.13 11.81
N ALA A 154 -6.02 12.99 11.45
CA ALA A 154 -7.39 12.67 11.76
C ALA A 154 -7.48 12.00 13.15
N PRO A 155 -8.55 12.23 13.93
CA PRO A 155 -8.75 11.56 15.20
C PRO A 155 -8.86 10.04 14.98
N LEU A 156 -8.39 9.26 15.96
CA LEU A 156 -8.51 7.80 15.95
C LEU A 156 -9.90 7.33 16.39
N ASP A 157 -10.72 8.26 16.90
CA ASP A 157 -11.98 7.96 17.55
C ASP A 157 -13.06 7.73 16.51
N VAL A 158 -13.32 6.46 16.20
CA VAL A 158 -14.70 6.03 15.98
C VAL A 158 -15.25 5.78 17.38
N PRO A 159 -16.23 6.56 17.88
CA PRO A 159 -16.80 6.30 19.19
C PRO A 159 -17.33 4.86 19.24
N GLU A 160 -16.97 4.13 20.31
CA GLU A 160 -17.55 2.82 20.65
C GLU A 160 -19.07 2.91 20.84
#